data_AF-A0A7X2H770-F1
#
_entry.id   AF-A0A7X2H770-F1
#
_cell.length_a   1.000
_cell.length_b   1.000
_cell.length_c   1.000
_cell.angle_alpha   90.00
_cell.angle_beta   90.00
_cell.angle_gamma   90.00
#
_symmetry.space_group_name_H-M   'P 1'
#
loop_
_entity.id
_entity.type
_entity.pdbx_description
1 polymer ?
#
loop_
_entity_poly.entity_id
_entity_poly.type
_entity_poly.pdbx_seq_one_letter_code
_entity_poly.pdbx_strand_id
1 'polypeptide(L)'
;MAGIDYLQHALMKEQLALYRVVTQDAHRFPGLGSIYREEVLQRRNDIFTCYLIRWAEVEHWEIKDTRRAAVTFAALQLADIFEDALHGLHTPDSSEISARATFAADNMLILLKAGVL
;
A
#
# COMPACT_ATOMS: atom_id res chain seq x y z
N MET A 1 0.33 -13.02 -5.90
CA MET A 1 -1.13 -12.77 -6.01
C MET A 1 -1.60 -11.73 -5.00
N ALA A 2 -1.26 -11.81 -3.71
CA ALA A 2 -1.71 -10.84 -2.69
C ALA A 2 -1.56 -9.34 -3.02
N GLY A 3 -0.49 -8.91 -3.71
CA GLY A 3 -0.33 -7.51 -4.13
C GLY A 3 -1.32 -7.07 -5.22
N ILE A 4 -1.70 -7.99 -6.12
CA ILE A 4 -2.72 -7.76 -7.15
C ILE A 4 -4.09 -7.67 -6.48
N ASP A 5 -4.41 -8.63 -5.61
CA ASP A 5 -5.70 -8.67 -4.89
C ASP A 5 -5.89 -7.39 -4.05
N TYR A 6 -4.82 -6.92 -3.42
CA TYR A 6 -4.82 -5.66 -2.69
C TYR A 6 -5.11 -4.46 -3.60
N LEU A 7 -4.40 -4.33 -4.73
CA LEU A 7 -4.61 -3.20 -5.65
C LEU A 7 -6.00 -3.22 -6.27
N GLN A 8 -6.50 -4.40 -6.65
CA GLN A 8 -7.88 -4.55 -7.12
C GLN A 8 -8.87 -4.06 -6.09
N HIS A 9 -8.69 -4.41 -4.81
CA HIS A 9 -9.54 -3.93 -3.74
C HIS A 9 -9.42 -2.41 -3.54
N ALA A 10 -8.21 -1.88 -3.42
CA ALA A 10 -7.96 -0.46 -3.16
C ALA A 10 -8.48 0.46 -4.28
N LEU A 11 -8.51 -0.03 -5.52
CA LEU A 11 -8.98 0.70 -6.69
C LEU A 11 -10.48 0.49 -6.97
N MET A 12 -11.20 -0.27 -6.14
CA MET A 12 -12.66 -0.37 -6.26
C MET A 12 -13.30 1.00 -6.07
N LYS A 13 -14.37 1.25 -6.84
CA LYS A 13 -15.11 2.52 -6.83
C LYS A 13 -15.55 2.91 -5.41
N GLU A 14 -15.99 1.93 -4.63
CA GLU A 14 -16.45 2.09 -3.26
C GLU A 14 -15.31 2.48 -2.32
N GLN A 15 -14.12 1.88 -2.49
CA GLN A 15 -12.95 2.20 -1.67
C GLN A 15 -12.41 3.61 -1.97
N LEU A 16 -12.37 3.98 -3.25
CA LEU A 16 -12.00 5.33 -3.67
C LEU A 16 -13.03 6.36 -3.16
N ALA A 17 -14.32 6.06 -3.23
CA ALA A 17 -15.36 6.93 -2.69
C ALA A 17 -15.24 7.10 -1.17
N LEU A 18 -14.98 6.01 -0.43
CA LEU A 18 -14.74 6.05 1.00
C LEU A 18 -13.52 6.92 1.32
N TYR A 19 -12.41 6.75 0.60
CA TYR A 19 -11.21 7.57 0.78
C TYR A 19 -11.51 9.07 0.56
N ARG A 20 -12.25 9.43 -0.50
CA ARG A 20 -12.65 10.81 -0.77
C ARG A 20 -13.46 11.41 0.37
N VAL A 21 -14.47 10.68 0.87
CA VAL A 21 -15.31 11.16 1.99
C VAL A 21 -14.48 11.36 3.25
N VAL A 22 -13.64 10.39 3.60
CA VAL A 22 -12.80 10.43 4.81
C VAL A 22 -11.83 11.61 4.74
N THR A 23 -11.20 11.85 3.60
CA THR A 23 -10.22 12.92 3.42
C THR A 23 -10.86 14.30 3.33
N GLN A 24 -11.97 14.43 2.61
CA GLN A 24 -12.70 15.69 2.47
C GLN A 24 -13.27 16.18 3.82
N ASP A 25 -13.85 15.27 4.61
CA ASP A 25 -14.47 15.61 5.88
C ASP A 25 -13.54 15.43 7.09
N ALA A 26 -12.25 15.17 6.90
CA ALA A 26 -11.28 14.93 7.98
C ALA A 26 -11.23 16.09 9.00
N HIS A 27 -11.41 17.33 8.54
CA HIS A 27 -11.44 18.52 9.40
C HIS A 27 -12.69 18.58 10.29
N ARG A 28 -13.81 18.01 9.83
CA ARG A 28 -15.11 18.03 10.49
C ARG A 28 -15.32 16.80 11.37
N PHE A 29 -14.80 15.65 10.94
CA PHE A 29 -14.89 14.38 11.65
C PHE A 29 -13.49 13.74 11.81
N PRO A 30 -12.61 14.31 12.65
CA PRO A 30 -11.23 13.82 12.82
C PRO A 30 -11.15 12.37 13.32
N GLY A 31 -12.17 11.92 14.07
CA GLY A 31 -12.29 10.53 14.49
C GLY A 31 -12.44 9.56 13.32
N LEU A 32 -13.12 9.95 12.25
CA LEU A 32 -13.30 9.12 11.06
C LEU A 32 -11.97 8.89 10.33
N GLY A 33 -11.17 9.96 10.15
CA GLY A 33 -9.83 9.84 9.58
C GLY A 33 -8.90 8.96 10.40
N SER A 34 -9.01 9.04 11.73
CA SER A 34 -8.22 8.21 12.65
C SER A 34 -8.59 6.73 12.54
N ILE A 35 -9.89 6.41 12.58
CA ILE A 35 -10.41 5.04 12.43
C ILE A 35 -10.03 4.47 11.06
N TYR A 36 -10.21 5.24 9.98
CA TYR A 36 -9.83 4.79 8.64
C TYR A 36 -8.33 4.48 8.55
N ARG A 37 -7.49 5.35 9.13
CA ARG A 37 -6.05 5.13 9.18
C ARG A 37 -5.69 3.85 9.94
N GLU A 38 -6.32 3.59 11.09
CA GLU A 38 -6.05 2.41 11.91
C GLU A 38 -6.56 1.12 11.25
N GLU A 39 -7.82 1.09 10.88
CA GLU A 39 -8.48 -0.15 10.41
C GLU A 39 -8.15 -0.51 8.97
N VAL A 40 -7.85 0.48 8.11
CA VAL A 40 -7.59 0.25 6.69
C VAL A 40 -6.10 0.34 6.37
N LEU A 41 -5.46 1.46 6.70
CA LEU A 41 -4.08 1.71 6.29
C LEU A 41 -3.05 0.98 7.16
N GLN A 42 -3.19 1.04 8.49
CA GLN A 42 -2.24 0.40 9.42
C GLN A 42 -2.38 -1.11 9.40
N ARG A 43 -3.61 -1.63 9.47
CA ARG A 43 -3.85 -3.08 9.45
C ARG A 43 -3.23 -3.78 8.24
N ARG A 44 -3.28 -3.17 7.05
CA ARG A 44 -2.59 -3.66 5.86
C ARG A 44 -1.06 -3.68 6.05
N ASN A 45 -0.50 -2.58 6.56
CA ASN A 45 0.94 -2.47 6.79
C ASN A 45 1.42 -3.49 7.84
N ASP A 46 0.61 -3.79 8.84
CA ASP A 46 0.96 -4.76 9.89
C ASP A 46 1.10 -6.18 9.31
N ILE A 47 0.21 -6.56 8.37
CA ILE A 47 0.32 -7.86 7.67
C ILE A 47 1.67 -7.97 6.94
N PHE A 48 2.07 -6.93 6.22
CA PHE A 48 3.35 -6.95 5.50
C PHE A 48 4.55 -6.82 6.44
N THR A 49 4.42 -6.09 7.55
CA THR A 49 5.43 -6.04 8.61
C THR A 49 5.71 -7.44 9.17
N CYS A 50 4.67 -8.21 9.47
CA CYS A 50 4.81 -9.61 9.89
C CYS A 50 5.50 -10.48 8.84
N TYR A 51 5.21 -10.26 7.55
CA TYR A 51 5.90 -10.94 6.46
C TYR A 51 7.39 -10.61 6.44
N LEU A 52 7.76 -9.32 6.53
CA LEU A 52 9.16 -8.89 6.56
C LEU A 52 9.91 -9.48 7.75
N ILE A 53 9.32 -9.46 8.95
CA ILE A 53 9.93 -10.04 10.15
C ILE A 53 10.22 -11.53 9.94
N ARG A 54 9.24 -12.28 9.40
CA ARG A 54 9.38 -13.72 9.20
C ARG A 54 10.47 -14.08 8.18
N TRP A 55 10.60 -13.31 7.11
CA TRP A 55 11.52 -13.64 6.01
C TRP A 55 12.89 -12.98 6.14
N ALA A 56 13.02 -11.91 6.90
CA ALA A 56 14.31 -11.23 7.08
C ALA A 56 15.39 -12.16 7.64
N GLU A 57 15.05 -13.05 8.57
CA GLU A 57 15.99 -14.03 9.12
C GLU A 57 16.43 -15.06 8.08
N VAL A 58 15.50 -15.54 7.25
CA VAL A 58 15.74 -16.58 6.25
C VAL A 58 16.52 -16.04 5.05
N GLU A 59 16.21 -14.82 4.63
CA GLU A 59 16.79 -14.16 3.46
C GLU A 59 17.99 -13.28 3.80
N HIS A 60 18.36 -13.22 5.09
CA HIS A 60 19.43 -12.36 5.62
C HIS A 60 19.26 -10.87 5.24
N TRP A 61 18.03 -10.37 5.24
CA TRP A 61 17.76 -8.96 4.99
C TRP A 61 18.06 -8.13 6.25
N GLU A 62 18.94 -7.14 6.12
CA GLU A 62 19.17 -6.14 7.15
C GLU A 62 18.11 -5.02 7.04
N ILE A 63 17.01 -5.18 7.75
CA ILE A 63 15.92 -4.19 7.81
C ILE A 63 16.02 -3.41 9.12
N LYS A 64 16.27 -2.10 9.04
CA LYS A 64 16.41 -1.21 10.21
C LYS A 64 15.06 -0.86 10.81
N ASP A 65 14.05 -0.63 9.97
CA ASP A 65 12.68 -0.30 10.40
C ASP A 65 11.66 -1.03 9.52
N THR A 66 11.17 -2.17 10.03
CA THR A 66 10.17 -3.00 9.33
C THR A 66 8.85 -2.28 9.09
N ARG A 67 8.48 -1.33 9.95
CA ARG A 67 7.26 -0.53 9.79
C ARG A 67 7.42 0.48 8.66
N ARG A 68 8.58 1.15 8.61
CA ARG A 68 8.93 2.05 7.50
C ARG A 68 9.02 1.29 6.19
N ALA A 69 9.64 0.11 6.19
CA ALA A 69 9.71 -0.78 5.04
C ALA A 69 8.30 -1.13 4.52
N ALA A 70 7.35 -1.42 5.41
CA ALA A 70 5.97 -1.70 5.02
C ALA A 70 5.23 -0.48 4.45
N VAL A 71 5.44 0.70 5.03
CA VAL A 71 4.91 1.96 4.47
C VAL A 71 5.49 2.24 3.08
N THR A 72 6.79 2.02 2.89
CA THR A 72 7.44 2.16 1.58
C THR A 72 6.86 1.20 0.55
N PHE A 73 6.65 -0.07 0.90
CA PHE A 73 6.03 -1.03 -0.01
C PHE A 73 4.61 -0.61 -0.41
N ALA A 74 3.81 -0.15 0.55
CA ALA A 74 2.47 0.35 0.26
C ALA A 74 2.49 1.58 -0.66
N ALA A 75 3.45 2.49 -0.47
CA ALA A 75 3.63 3.64 -1.36
C ALA A 75 4.00 3.20 -2.77
N LEU A 76 4.93 2.25 -2.92
CA LEU A 76 5.31 1.69 -4.23
C LEU A 76 4.13 1.04 -4.96
N GLN A 77 3.24 0.37 -4.23
CA GLN A 77 2.03 -0.24 -4.79
C GLN A 77 1.07 0.81 -5.34
N LEU A 78 0.83 1.89 -4.60
CA LEU A 78 -0.17 2.90 -4.95
C LEU A 78 0.36 4.01 -5.86
N ALA A 79 1.69 4.14 -5.98
CA ALA A 79 2.33 5.19 -6.77
C ALA A 79 1.72 5.29 -8.17
N ASP A 80 1.38 6.51 -8.56
CA ASP A 80 0.75 6.94 -9.82
C ASP A 80 -0.67 6.40 -10.05
N ILE A 81 -0.89 5.09 -9.87
CA ILE A 81 -2.14 4.41 -10.21
C ILE A 81 -3.31 4.86 -9.33
N PHE A 82 -3.05 5.16 -8.06
CA PHE A 82 -4.11 5.46 -7.09
C PHE A 82 -4.66 6.87 -7.27
N GLU A 83 -3.79 7.86 -7.49
CA GLU A 83 -4.21 9.27 -7.65
C GLU A 83 -5.06 9.47 -8.90
N ASP A 84 -4.70 8.83 -10.01
CA ASP A 84 -5.49 8.91 -11.25
C ASP A 84 -6.86 8.26 -11.08
N ALA A 85 -6.91 7.09 -10.43
CA ALA A 85 -8.17 6.42 -10.11
C ALA A 85 -9.00 7.23 -9.10
N LEU A 86 -8.35 7.82 -8.10
CA LEU A 86 -8.97 8.67 -7.09
C LEU A 86 -9.58 9.93 -7.70
N HIS A 87 -9.01 10.49 -8.75
CA HIS A 87 -9.59 11.64 -9.45
C HIS A 87 -10.51 11.26 -10.61
N GLY A 88 -10.67 9.96 -10.89
CA GLY A 88 -11.48 9.48 -12.01
C GLY A 88 -10.87 9.81 -13.38
N LEU A 89 -9.57 10.07 -13.43
CA LEU A 89 -8.81 10.37 -14.64
C LEU A 89 -8.54 9.10 -15.43
N HIS A 90 -8.36 7.97 -14.72
CA HIS A 90 -8.11 6.66 -15.31
C HIS A 90 -8.76 5.56 -14.48
N THR A 91 -9.22 4.49 -15.13
CA THR A 91 -9.66 3.26 -14.45
C THR A 91 -8.72 2.14 -14.86
N PRO A 92 -7.76 1.76 -13.99
CA PRO A 92 -6.75 0.79 -14.35
C PRO A 92 -7.34 -0.58 -14.68
N ASP A 93 -6.85 -1.19 -15.75
CA ASP A 93 -7.22 -2.56 -16.12
C ASP A 93 -6.42 -3.60 -15.33
N SER A 94 -6.75 -4.88 -15.53
CA SER A 94 -6.09 -5.99 -14.82
C SER A 94 -4.60 -6.13 -15.16
N SER A 95 -4.19 -5.73 -16.36
CA SER A 95 -2.80 -5.76 -16.81
C SER A 95 -1.99 -4.67 -16.11
N GLU A 96 -2.54 -3.45 -16.04
CA GLU A 96 -1.93 -2.32 -15.34
C GLU A 96 -1.78 -2.59 -13.84
N ILE A 97 -2.81 -3.16 -13.22
CA ILE A 97 -2.75 -3.57 -11.81
C ILE A 97 -1.66 -4.63 -11.60
N SER A 98 -1.58 -5.62 -12.48
CA SER A 98 -0.57 -6.68 -12.39
C SER A 98 0.85 -6.15 -12.59
N ALA A 99 1.02 -5.25 -13.56
CA ALA A 99 2.29 -4.58 -13.81
C ALA A 99 2.73 -3.74 -12.61
N ARG A 100 1.82 -2.97 -12.00
CA ARG A 100 2.11 -2.17 -10.81
C ARG A 100 2.45 -3.03 -9.59
N ALA A 101 1.72 -4.13 -9.37
CA ALA A 101 2.02 -5.07 -8.29
C ALA A 101 3.43 -5.66 -8.45
N THR A 102 3.80 -6.03 -9.68
CA THR A 102 5.13 -6.56 -10.01
C THR A 102 6.21 -5.51 -9.81
N PHE A 103 6.01 -4.31 -10.36
CA PHE A 103 6.91 -3.17 -10.18
C PHE A 103 7.19 -2.87 -8.70
N ALA A 104 6.14 -2.84 -7.86
CA ALA A 104 6.29 -2.59 -6.44
C ALA A 104 7.08 -3.68 -5.72
N ALA A 105 6.85 -4.96 -6.07
CA ALA A 105 7.57 -6.09 -5.51
C ALA A 105 9.06 -6.07 -5.88
N ASP A 106 9.37 -5.82 -7.16
CA ASP A 106 10.73 -5.77 -7.67
C ASP A 106 11.52 -4.62 -7.02
N ASN A 107 10.94 -3.42 -6.94
CA ASN A 107 11.58 -2.28 -6.30
C ASN A 107 11.78 -2.51 -4.80
N MET A 108 10.80 -3.12 -4.12
CA MET A 108 10.94 -3.45 -2.71
C MET A 108 12.09 -4.43 -2.46
N LEU A 109 12.23 -5.45 -3.32
CA LEU A 109 13.34 -6.41 -3.23
C LEU A 109 14.69 -5.74 -3.45
N ILE A 110 14.79 -4.77 -4.37
CA ILE A 110 16.01 -3.97 -4.58
C ILE A 110 16.35 -3.19 -3.29
N LEU A 111 15.36 -2.52 -2.69
CA LEU A 111 15.57 -1.74 -1.48
C LEU A 111 15.98 -2.62 -0.27
N LEU A 112 15.39 -3.80 -0.14
CA LEU A 112 15.75 -4.79 0.88
C LEU A 112 17.21 -5.26 0.71
N LYS A 113 17.60 -5.62 -0.51
CA LYS A 113 18.97 -6.07 -0.82
C LYS A 113 20.02 -4.97 -0.65
N ALA A 114 19.62 -3.71 -0.82
CA ALA A 114 20.50 -2.57 -0.62
C ALA A 114 20.67 -2.16 0.85
N GLY A 115 19.89 -2.72 1.79
CA GLY A 115 19.99 -2.40 3.23
C GLY A 115 19.58 -0.96 3.58
N VAL A 116 18.69 -0.36 2.79
CA VAL A 116 18.26 1.05 2.92
C VAL A 116 16.89 1.23 3.58
N LEU A 117 16.29 0.15 4.08
CA LEU A 117 14.98 0.12 4.72
C LEU A 117 15.07 -0.04 6.24
#